data_AF-A0A261Y1M8-F1
#
_entry.id   AF-A0A261Y1M8-F1
#
_cell.length_a   1.000
_cell.length_b   1.000
_cell.length_c   1.000
_cell.angle_alpha   90.00
_cell.angle_beta   90.00
_cell.angle_gamma   90.00
#
_symmetry.space_group_name_H-M   'P 1'
#
loop_
_entity.id
_entity.type
_entity.pdbx_description
1 polymer ?
#
loop_
_entity_poly.entity_id
_entity_poly.type
_entity_poly.pdbx_seq_one_letter_code
_entity_poly.pdbx_strand_id
1 'polypeptide(L)'
;MALSQIDIHLTRDKEIVLLHDPRLDRTTNGKGMIKDTDWYGDLEDLRTKKGDCKIPRLNDVLDLLMRPDVREKNVWFVLDIKADNPPEILSNVHALLNSEAYKDFDFSDIITFGVWTPNFLPLLDTLFPTYNSAFIGVTLTGASLVFFDKVKSFNLNFACLVGKDGTAFIKKAHMAGKNVFVWTVNDPNQARECVRWGVDAVLGDDVNMLLDVCCREGKTKDGEKVAGLEDGEWHTMTRSWYYYGLRSFLERVSKSRFGV
;
A
#
# COMPACT_ATOMS: atom_id res chain seq x y z
N MET A 1 8.80 11.16 9.00
CA MET A 1 7.53 10.43 8.89
C MET A 1 7.79 9.22 8.02
N ALA A 2 7.38 8.03 8.46
CA ALA A 2 7.65 6.79 7.73
C ALA A 2 6.33 6.08 7.42
N LEU A 3 6.18 5.66 6.16
CA LEU A 3 5.07 4.85 5.67
C LEU A 3 5.48 3.38 5.69
N SER A 4 4.64 2.51 6.27
CA SER A 4 4.74 1.06 6.09
C SER A 4 3.48 0.51 5.45
N GLN A 5 3.61 -0.48 4.56
CA GLN A 5 2.47 -1.21 4.00
C GLN A 5 2.42 -2.60 4.63
N ILE A 6 1.24 -3.03 5.05
CA ILE A 6 1.01 -4.31 5.71
C ILE A 6 -0.15 -5.01 5.02
N ASP A 7 0.07 -6.24 4.58
CA ASP A 7 -0.96 -7.09 3.98
C ASP A 7 -1.75 -7.83 5.06
N ILE A 8 -3.08 -7.78 4.98
CA ILE A 8 -3.95 -8.48 5.93
C ILE A 8 -4.79 -9.56 5.24
N HIS A 9 -4.99 -10.68 5.93
CA HIS A 9 -5.89 -11.76 5.53
C HIS A 9 -6.75 -12.22 6.70
N LEU A 10 -7.90 -12.78 6.35
CA LEU A 10 -8.82 -13.34 7.32
C LEU A 10 -8.66 -14.86 7.41
N THR A 11 -8.53 -15.38 8.63
CA THR A 11 -8.55 -16.82 8.91
C THR A 11 -9.98 -17.36 8.88
N ARG A 12 -10.14 -18.69 8.95
CA ARG A 12 -11.47 -19.33 8.97
C ARG A 12 -12.27 -18.94 10.21
N ASP A 13 -11.62 -18.88 11.37
CA ASP A 13 -12.14 -18.43 12.66
C ASP A 13 -12.10 -16.92 12.87
N LYS A 14 -11.91 -16.15 11.78
CA LYS A 14 -12.13 -14.70 11.71
C LYS A 14 -11.09 -13.82 12.42
N GLU A 15 -9.93 -14.37 12.76
CA GLU A 15 -8.77 -13.60 13.17
C GLU A 15 -8.10 -12.92 11.96
N ILE A 16 -7.46 -11.77 12.20
CA ILE A 16 -6.82 -10.96 11.14
C ILE A 16 -5.31 -11.12 11.24
N VAL A 17 -4.72 -11.78 10.25
CA VAL A 17 -3.30 -12.13 10.22
C VAL A 17 -2.53 -11.34 9.16
N LEU A 18 -1.24 -11.16 9.40
CA LEU A 18 -0.35 -10.39 8.53
C LEU A 18 0.52 -11.32 7.69
N LEU A 19 0.20 -11.43 6.41
CA LEU A 19 0.99 -12.18 5.43
C LEU A 19 0.72 -11.64 4.03
N HIS A 20 1.75 -11.51 3.18
CA HIS A 20 1.53 -11.02 1.82
C HIS A 20 0.64 -11.98 1.00
N ASP A 21 1.02 -13.25 0.96
CA ASP A 21 0.33 -14.24 0.15
C ASP A 21 -0.93 -14.74 0.87
N PRO A 22 -2.01 -15.07 0.14
CA PRO A 22 -3.17 -15.76 0.73
C PRO A 22 -2.85 -17.23 1.07
N ARG A 23 -1.67 -17.71 0.67
CA ARG A 23 -1.16 -19.05 0.92
C ARG A 23 0.04 -19.02 1.87
N LEU A 24 0.10 -20.02 2.74
CA LEU A 24 1.16 -20.18 3.74
C LEU A 24 2.50 -20.64 3.13
N ASP A 25 2.43 -21.30 1.97
CA ASP A 25 3.51 -22.13 1.42
C ASP A 25 4.82 -21.39 1.17
N ARG A 26 4.79 -20.12 0.73
CA ARG A 26 6.00 -19.41 0.30
C ARG A 26 6.89 -19.04 1.48
N THR A 27 6.33 -18.39 2.49
CA THR A 27 7.07 -17.72 3.56
C THR A 27 7.04 -18.44 4.91
N THR A 28 6.22 -19.48 5.07
CA THR A 28 6.06 -20.21 6.34
C THR A 28 6.33 -21.70 6.17
N ASN A 29 6.45 -22.42 7.27
CA ASN A 29 6.51 -23.89 7.29
C ASN A 29 5.13 -24.58 7.11
N GLY A 30 4.03 -23.81 7.03
CA GLY A 30 2.69 -24.31 6.75
C GLY A 30 2.38 -24.45 5.27
N LYS A 31 1.19 -24.96 4.96
CA LYS A 31 0.66 -25.12 3.59
C LYS A 31 -0.83 -24.83 3.54
N GLY A 32 -1.31 -24.41 2.38
CA GLY A 32 -2.74 -24.18 2.15
C GLY A 32 -3.13 -22.71 2.25
N MET A 33 -4.44 -22.46 2.13
CA MET A 33 -5.01 -21.11 2.14
C MET A 33 -5.26 -20.65 3.58
N ILE A 34 -4.92 -19.39 3.88
CA ILE A 34 -5.17 -18.77 5.19
C ILE A 34 -6.67 -18.82 5.53
N LYS A 35 -7.53 -18.45 4.58
CA LYS A 35 -8.99 -18.42 4.75
C LYS A 35 -9.64 -19.77 5.09
N ASP A 36 -8.93 -20.88 4.88
CA ASP A 36 -9.44 -22.24 5.12
C ASP A 36 -8.89 -22.85 6.44
N THR A 37 -8.04 -22.10 7.16
CA THR A 37 -7.31 -22.55 8.36
C THR A 37 -7.69 -21.67 9.56
N ASP A 38 -7.79 -22.26 10.76
CA ASP A 38 -8.07 -21.50 11.98
C ASP A 38 -6.78 -20.83 12.50
N TRP A 39 -6.93 -19.77 13.29
CA TRP A 39 -5.80 -19.21 14.03
C TRP A 39 -5.46 -20.09 15.23
N TYR A 40 -6.45 -20.35 16.07
CA TYR A 40 -6.28 -21.09 17.31
C TYR A 40 -6.08 -22.58 17.02
N GLY A 41 -4.97 -23.15 17.49
CA GLY A 41 -4.59 -24.55 17.29
C GLY A 41 -3.86 -24.86 15.98
N ASP A 42 -3.85 -23.94 15.01
CA ASP A 42 -3.21 -24.12 13.70
C ASP A 42 -2.17 -23.00 13.44
N LEU A 43 -2.59 -21.82 12.95
CA LEU A 43 -1.66 -20.77 12.49
C LEU A 43 -0.78 -20.19 13.60
N GLU A 44 -1.25 -20.15 14.84
CA GLU A 44 -0.55 -19.50 15.96
C GLU A 44 0.84 -20.12 16.27
N ASP A 45 1.05 -21.36 15.84
CA ASP A 45 2.30 -22.10 16.04
C ASP A 45 3.13 -22.26 14.77
N LEU A 46 2.66 -21.76 13.62
CA LEU A 46 3.48 -21.71 12.42
C LEU A 46 4.66 -20.76 12.59
N ARG A 47 5.71 -21.05 11.81
CA ARG A 47 6.96 -20.28 11.80
C ARG A 47 7.30 -19.82 10.41
N THR A 48 7.81 -18.60 10.30
CA THR A 48 8.35 -18.07 9.05
C THR A 48 9.65 -18.81 8.70
N LYS A 49 9.81 -19.18 7.43
CA LYS A 49 11.05 -19.83 6.93
C LYS A 49 12.28 -18.95 7.11
N LYS A 50 12.10 -17.63 7.06
CA LYS A 50 13.14 -16.65 7.36
C LYS A 50 12.85 -16.05 8.73
N GLY A 51 13.82 -16.12 9.64
CA GLY A 51 13.75 -15.50 10.96
C GLY A 51 13.10 -16.35 12.06
N ASP A 52 12.44 -17.47 11.73
CA ASP A 52 11.80 -18.37 12.70
C ASP A 52 10.81 -17.64 13.65
N CYS A 53 10.01 -16.72 13.08
CA CYS A 53 9.05 -15.91 13.81
C CYS A 53 7.62 -16.45 13.65
N LYS A 54 6.74 -16.13 14.60
CA LYS A 54 5.29 -16.33 14.44
C LYS A 54 4.73 -15.38 13.36
N ILE A 55 3.62 -15.80 12.72
CA ILE A 55 2.82 -14.90 11.88
C ILE A 55 2.16 -13.87 12.81
N PRO A 56 2.35 -12.56 12.61
CA PRO A 56 1.69 -11.55 13.44
C PRO A 56 0.18 -11.47 13.16
N ARG A 57 -0.59 -11.11 14.17
CA ARG A 57 -1.98 -10.62 14.02
C ARG A 57 -2.02 -9.10 13.96
N LEU A 58 -3.15 -8.57 13.50
CA LEU A 58 -3.38 -7.12 13.52
C LEU A 58 -3.32 -6.57 14.94
N ASN A 59 -3.81 -7.32 15.94
CA ASN A 59 -3.68 -6.98 17.36
C ASN A 59 -2.24 -6.67 17.77
N ASP A 60 -1.28 -7.50 17.36
CA ASP A 60 0.14 -7.32 17.71
C ASP A 60 0.69 -5.99 17.16
N VAL A 61 0.18 -5.55 16.00
CA VAL A 61 0.54 -4.25 15.40
C VAL A 61 -0.17 -3.11 16.13
N LEU A 62 -1.46 -3.24 16.46
CA LEU A 62 -2.18 -2.21 17.21
C LEU A 62 -1.54 -1.97 18.58
N ASP A 63 -1.20 -3.04 19.30
CA ASP A 63 -0.46 -2.98 20.56
C ASP A 63 0.88 -2.24 20.39
N LEU A 64 1.62 -2.55 19.32
CA LEU A 64 2.87 -1.88 19.00
C LEU A 64 2.66 -0.38 18.74
N LEU A 65 1.59 0.02 18.04
CA LEU A 65 1.29 1.41 17.71
C LEU A 65 0.84 2.24 18.90
N MET A 66 0.27 1.62 19.92
CA MET A 66 -0.11 2.30 21.16
C MET A 66 1.08 2.62 22.06
N ARG A 67 2.23 1.96 21.86
CA ARG A 67 3.42 2.18 22.68
C ARG A 67 4.00 3.59 22.50
N PRO A 68 4.29 4.33 23.59
CA PRO A 68 4.82 5.69 23.51
C PRO A 68 6.08 5.82 22.64
N ASP A 69 7.03 4.89 22.76
CA ASP A 69 8.30 4.89 22.01
C ASP A 69 8.13 4.65 20.51
N VAL A 70 7.00 4.07 20.09
CA VAL A 70 6.64 3.91 18.68
C VAL A 70 5.89 5.14 18.18
N ARG A 71 4.98 5.69 18.98
CA ARG A 71 4.21 6.89 18.63
C ARG A 71 5.10 8.10 18.35
N GLU A 72 6.16 8.28 19.12
CA GLU A 72 7.14 9.36 18.93
C GLU A 72 7.84 9.30 17.56
N LYS A 73 7.86 8.13 16.90
CA LYS A 73 8.48 7.96 15.57
C LYS A 73 7.60 8.43 14.41
N ASN A 74 6.34 8.80 14.67
CA ASN A 74 5.40 9.34 13.69
C ASN A 74 5.31 8.45 12.42
N VAL A 75 4.93 7.19 12.67
CA VAL A 75 4.71 6.16 11.65
C VAL A 75 3.25 6.13 11.26
N TRP A 76 2.95 5.97 9.96
CA TRP A 76 1.61 5.67 9.48
C TRP A 76 1.63 4.41 8.62
N PHE A 77 0.48 3.76 8.46
CA PHE A 77 0.34 2.46 7.82
C PHE A 77 -0.68 2.48 6.68
N VAL A 78 -0.37 1.76 5.61
CA VAL A 78 -1.37 1.33 4.64
C VAL A 78 -1.70 -0.12 4.91
N LEU A 79 -2.93 -0.39 5.36
CA LEU A 79 -3.46 -1.75 5.44
C LEU A 79 -3.89 -2.20 4.05
N ASP A 80 -3.09 -3.04 3.41
CA ASP A 80 -3.35 -3.60 2.09
C ASP A 80 -4.39 -4.72 2.18
N ILE A 81 -5.61 -4.41 1.77
CA ILE A 81 -6.72 -5.35 1.63
C ILE A 81 -6.71 -5.90 0.21
N LYS A 82 -6.06 -7.04 0.05
CA LYS A 82 -6.00 -7.77 -1.24
C LYS A 82 -7.40 -8.09 -1.74
N ALA A 83 -7.60 -8.10 -3.06
CA ALA A 83 -8.95 -8.27 -3.61
C ALA A 83 -9.57 -9.65 -3.49
N ASP A 84 -8.77 -10.67 -3.16
CA ASP A 84 -9.25 -11.99 -2.82
C ASP A 84 -9.77 -12.08 -1.38
N ASN A 85 -9.57 -11.04 -0.55
CA ASN A 85 -10.25 -10.94 0.73
C ASN A 85 -11.76 -10.75 0.55
N PRO A 86 -12.58 -11.38 1.42
CA PRO A 86 -13.99 -11.06 1.49
C PRO A 86 -14.19 -9.65 2.06
N PRO A 87 -15.19 -8.86 1.59
CA PRO A 87 -15.46 -7.52 2.14
C PRO A 87 -15.70 -7.49 3.65
N GLU A 88 -16.15 -8.60 4.24
CA GLU A 88 -16.35 -8.77 5.70
C GLU A 88 -15.09 -8.54 6.53
N ILE A 89 -13.88 -8.60 5.95
CA ILE A 89 -12.64 -8.25 6.66
C ILE A 89 -12.73 -6.84 7.28
N LEU A 90 -13.40 -5.90 6.61
CA LEU A 90 -13.62 -4.54 7.13
C LEU A 90 -14.49 -4.54 8.39
N SER A 91 -15.52 -5.38 8.45
CA SER A 91 -16.35 -5.55 9.64
C SER A 91 -15.55 -6.10 10.81
N ASN A 92 -14.62 -7.02 10.54
CA ASN A 92 -13.78 -7.62 11.58
C ASN A 92 -12.72 -6.63 12.08
N VAL A 93 -12.11 -5.85 11.18
CA VAL A 93 -11.22 -4.74 11.59
C VAL A 93 -12.00 -3.72 12.42
N HIS A 94 -13.22 -3.39 12.01
CA HIS A 94 -14.06 -2.43 12.74
C HIS A 94 -14.39 -2.95 14.14
N ALA A 95 -14.80 -4.22 14.26
CA ALA A 95 -15.07 -4.85 15.55
C ALA A 95 -13.81 -4.87 16.44
N LEU A 96 -12.63 -5.14 15.88
CA LEU A 96 -11.37 -5.13 16.59
C LEU A 96 -11.04 -3.73 17.13
N LEU A 97 -11.06 -2.71 16.27
CA LEU A 97 -10.75 -1.32 16.66
C LEU A 97 -11.73 -0.75 17.69
N ASN A 98 -12.97 -1.26 17.74
CA ASN A 98 -13.98 -0.88 18.74
C ASN A 98 -14.06 -1.81 19.95
N SER A 99 -13.15 -2.78 20.08
CA SER A 99 -13.10 -3.65 21.26
C SER A 99 -12.62 -2.91 22.51
N GLU A 100 -12.86 -3.46 23.70
CA GLU A 100 -12.43 -2.87 24.97
C GLU A 100 -10.93 -2.55 25.03
N ALA A 101 -10.09 -3.28 24.29
CA ALA A 101 -8.64 -3.05 24.25
C ALA A 101 -8.24 -1.79 23.48
N TYR A 102 -9.02 -1.37 22.48
CA TYR A 102 -8.62 -0.38 21.47
C TYR A 102 -9.57 0.81 21.33
N LYS A 103 -10.80 0.72 21.84
CA LYS A 103 -11.87 1.73 21.65
C LYS A 103 -11.50 3.15 22.08
N ASP A 104 -10.58 3.29 23.04
CA ASP A 104 -10.16 4.58 23.59
C ASP A 104 -8.97 5.19 22.83
N PHE A 105 -8.47 4.51 21.80
CA PHE A 105 -7.37 4.97 20.96
C PHE A 105 -7.84 5.22 19.53
N ASP A 106 -7.64 6.44 19.04
CA ASP A 106 -7.96 6.80 17.66
C ASP A 106 -6.81 6.45 16.71
N PHE A 107 -7.06 5.50 15.81
CA PHE A 107 -6.11 5.08 14.79
C PHE A 107 -6.31 5.79 13.44
N SER A 108 -7.28 6.70 13.31
CA SER A 108 -7.68 7.27 12.01
C SER A 108 -6.60 8.10 11.31
N ASP A 109 -5.71 8.74 12.08
CA ASP A 109 -4.55 9.47 11.57
C ASP A 109 -3.34 8.58 11.28
N ILE A 110 -3.37 7.32 11.74
CA ILE A 110 -2.26 6.36 11.62
C ILE A 110 -2.55 5.35 10.51
N ILE A 111 -3.79 4.90 10.38
CA ILE A 111 -4.20 3.83 9.48
C ILE A 111 -4.87 4.40 8.24
N THR A 112 -4.34 4.03 7.08
CA THR A 112 -4.95 4.21 5.77
C THR A 112 -5.38 2.85 5.23
N PHE A 113 -6.63 2.72 4.80
CA PHE A 113 -7.13 1.50 4.16
C PHE A 113 -6.78 1.48 2.67
N GLY A 114 -5.90 0.56 2.29
CA GLY A 114 -5.52 0.33 0.90
C GLY A 114 -6.38 -0.74 0.26
N VAL A 115 -7.14 -0.39 -0.79
CA VAL A 115 -8.07 -1.32 -1.46
C VAL A 115 -7.77 -1.44 -2.95
N TRP A 116 -7.93 -2.66 -3.47
CA TRP A 116 -7.67 -2.96 -4.89
C TRP A 116 -8.93 -2.94 -5.76
N THR A 117 -10.11 -3.06 -5.16
CA THR A 117 -11.39 -3.25 -5.86
C THR A 117 -12.52 -2.43 -5.23
N PRO A 118 -13.50 -1.98 -6.02
CA PRO A 118 -14.53 -1.06 -5.55
C PRO A 118 -15.56 -1.71 -4.60
N ASN A 119 -15.61 -3.04 -4.52
CA ASN A 119 -16.50 -3.79 -3.62
C ASN A 119 -16.26 -3.49 -2.13
N PHE A 120 -15.07 -3.01 -1.74
CA PHE A 120 -14.77 -2.61 -0.36
C PHE A 120 -15.29 -1.22 -0.01
N LEU A 121 -15.52 -0.34 -1.01
CA LEU A 121 -15.84 1.07 -0.79
C LEU A 121 -17.13 1.28 0.03
N PRO A 122 -18.26 0.58 -0.23
CA PRO A 122 -19.48 0.80 0.55
C PRO A 122 -19.30 0.50 2.05
N LEU A 123 -18.56 -0.56 2.39
CA LEU A 123 -18.27 -0.90 3.79
C LEU A 123 -17.26 0.06 4.40
N LEU A 124 -16.26 0.53 3.63
CA LEU A 124 -15.33 1.56 4.08
C LEU A 124 -16.05 2.85 4.45
N ASP A 125 -16.93 3.34 3.57
CA ASP A 125 -17.69 4.58 3.81
C ASP A 125 -18.61 4.44 5.03
N THR A 126 -19.17 3.25 5.24
CA THR A 126 -20.09 2.97 6.36
C THR A 126 -19.35 2.83 7.69
N LEU A 127 -18.26 2.05 7.72
CA LEU A 127 -17.58 1.66 8.96
C LEU A 127 -16.43 2.59 9.34
N PHE A 128 -15.80 3.26 8.37
CA PHE A 128 -14.59 4.05 8.58
C PHE A 128 -14.68 5.45 7.96
N PRO A 129 -15.75 6.24 8.21
CA PRO A 129 -15.95 7.53 7.56
C PRO A 129 -14.86 8.57 7.88
N THR A 130 -14.17 8.44 9.02
CA THR A 130 -13.10 9.34 9.44
C THR A 130 -11.71 8.93 8.92
N TYR A 131 -11.51 7.65 8.61
CA TYR A 131 -10.20 7.11 8.24
C TYR A 131 -9.77 7.54 6.84
N ASN A 132 -8.48 7.37 6.57
CA ASN A 132 -7.94 7.56 5.23
C ASN A 132 -8.12 6.30 4.39
N SER A 133 -8.32 6.48 3.08
CA SER A 133 -8.43 5.40 2.11
C SER A 133 -7.54 5.66 0.90
N ALA A 134 -6.95 4.60 0.38
CA ALA A 134 -6.11 4.62 -0.80
C ALA A 134 -6.51 3.54 -1.81
N PHE A 135 -6.53 3.89 -3.10
CA PHE A 135 -6.59 2.87 -4.15
C PHE A 135 -5.20 2.29 -4.36
N ILE A 136 -5.04 0.99 -4.13
CA ILE A 136 -3.83 0.25 -4.51
C ILE A 136 -4.05 -0.32 -5.91
N GLY A 137 -3.20 0.04 -6.86
CA GLY A 137 -3.45 -0.31 -8.24
C GLY A 137 -2.26 -0.28 -9.18
N VAL A 138 -2.47 -0.89 -10.33
CA VAL A 138 -1.49 -1.00 -11.42
C VAL A 138 -1.92 -0.27 -12.69
N THR A 139 -3.00 0.52 -12.63
CA THR A 139 -3.58 1.21 -13.78
C THR A 139 -4.03 2.63 -13.47
N LEU A 140 -3.82 3.53 -14.43
CA LEU A 140 -4.33 4.89 -14.36
C LEU A 140 -5.82 4.94 -14.72
N THR A 141 -6.31 4.00 -15.53
CA THR A 141 -7.74 3.89 -15.88
C THR A 141 -8.57 3.61 -14.63
N GLY A 142 -8.21 2.60 -13.83
CA GLY A 142 -8.90 2.29 -12.58
C GLY A 142 -8.83 3.47 -11.60
N ALA A 143 -7.64 4.04 -11.42
CA ALA A 143 -7.43 5.19 -10.55
C ALA A 143 -8.30 6.39 -10.95
N SER A 144 -8.36 6.70 -12.25
CA SER A 144 -9.04 7.90 -12.76
C SER A 144 -10.56 7.76 -12.89
N LEU A 145 -11.05 6.59 -13.30
CA LEU A 145 -12.47 6.40 -13.63
C LEU A 145 -13.28 5.81 -12.47
N VAL A 146 -12.65 4.97 -11.63
CA VAL A 146 -13.38 4.20 -10.61
C VAL A 146 -13.18 4.80 -9.22
N PHE A 147 -11.94 5.19 -8.90
CA PHE A 147 -11.54 5.54 -7.54
C PHE A 147 -11.34 7.03 -7.31
N PHE A 148 -11.21 7.86 -8.36
CA PHE A 148 -10.70 9.22 -8.19
C PHE A 148 -11.49 10.04 -7.16
N ASP A 149 -12.82 9.97 -7.23
CA ASP A 149 -13.71 10.69 -6.32
C ASP A 149 -14.08 9.90 -5.05
N LYS A 150 -13.55 8.68 -4.89
CA LYS A 150 -13.93 7.75 -3.81
C LYS A 150 -12.83 7.50 -2.78
N VAL A 151 -11.58 7.86 -3.07
CA VAL A 151 -10.45 7.68 -2.15
C VAL A 151 -9.70 8.99 -1.91
N LYS A 152 -9.02 9.08 -0.77
CA LYS A 152 -8.20 10.25 -0.39
C LYS A 152 -6.77 10.17 -0.94
N SER A 153 -6.30 8.99 -1.31
CA SER A 153 -4.92 8.79 -1.79
C SER A 153 -4.84 7.68 -2.85
N PHE A 154 -3.73 7.62 -3.57
CA PHE A 154 -3.46 6.55 -4.53
C PHE A 154 -2.11 5.92 -4.21
N ASN A 155 -2.06 4.60 -4.15
CA ASN A 155 -0.83 3.83 -3.96
C ASN A 155 -0.59 3.00 -5.23
N LEU A 156 0.18 3.55 -6.16
CA LEU A 156 0.23 3.07 -7.53
C LEU A 156 1.54 2.39 -7.88
N ASN A 157 1.46 1.38 -8.74
CA ASN A 157 2.66 0.73 -9.22
C ASN A 157 3.51 1.70 -10.06
N PHE A 158 4.82 1.72 -9.83
CA PHE A 158 5.78 2.56 -10.51
C PHE A 158 5.60 2.56 -12.04
N ALA A 159 5.40 1.38 -12.62
CA ALA A 159 5.27 1.23 -14.06
C ALA A 159 4.07 1.97 -14.66
N CYS A 160 2.96 2.12 -13.91
CA CYS A 160 1.78 2.81 -14.43
C CYS A 160 1.94 4.34 -14.46
N LEU A 161 2.88 4.87 -13.67
CA LEU A 161 3.19 6.30 -13.62
C LEU A 161 4.29 6.73 -14.59
N VAL A 162 4.98 5.79 -15.25
CA VAL A 162 6.01 6.13 -16.23
C VAL A 162 5.40 6.83 -17.44
N GLY A 163 5.88 8.05 -17.71
CA GLY A 163 5.52 8.85 -18.87
C GLY A 163 4.56 10.01 -18.56
N LYS A 164 4.15 10.72 -19.62
CA LYS A 164 3.38 11.96 -19.51
C LYS A 164 2.06 11.79 -18.77
N ASP A 165 1.34 10.70 -19.02
CA ASP A 165 0.04 10.46 -18.36
C ASP A 165 0.18 10.27 -16.85
N GLY A 166 1.23 9.60 -16.39
CA GLY A 166 1.48 9.43 -14.96
C GLY A 166 1.81 10.76 -14.28
N THR A 167 2.70 11.56 -14.89
CA THR A 167 2.98 12.91 -14.38
C THR A 167 1.75 13.83 -14.39
N ALA A 168 0.88 13.69 -15.40
CA ALA A 168 -0.39 14.43 -15.48
C ALA A 168 -1.37 13.95 -14.39
N PHE A 169 -1.43 12.65 -14.12
CA PHE A 169 -2.23 12.08 -13.05
C PHE A 169 -1.78 12.58 -11.68
N ILE A 170 -0.47 12.60 -11.40
CA ILE A 170 0.09 13.09 -10.13
C ILE A 170 -0.33 14.55 -9.90
N LYS A 171 -0.13 15.42 -10.91
CA LYS A 171 -0.57 16.82 -10.84
C LYS A 171 -2.07 16.95 -10.59
N LYS A 172 -2.89 16.17 -11.31
CA LYS A 172 -4.35 16.15 -11.13
C LYS A 172 -4.73 15.73 -9.70
N ALA A 173 -4.08 14.70 -9.15
CA ALA A 173 -4.33 14.23 -7.79
C ALA A 173 -3.97 15.29 -6.75
N HIS A 174 -2.80 15.93 -6.87
CA HIS A 174 -2.38 17.01 -5.97
C HIS A 174 -3.28 18.24 -6.04
N MET A 175 -3.71 18.65 -7.24
CA MET A 175 -4.69 19.73 -7.40
C MET A 175 -6.04 19.43 -6.72
N ALA A 176 -6.38 18.15 -6.57
CA ALA A 176 -7.56 17.68 -5.85
C ALA A 176 -7.30 17.41 -4.36
N GLY A 177 -6.11 17.76 -3.83
CA GLY A 177 -5.74 17.54 -2.43
C GLY A 177 -5.50 16.07 -2.07
N LYS A 178 -5.18 15.21 -3.05
CA LYS A 178 -4.97 13.76 -2.87
C LYS A 178 -3.49 13.43 -2.90
N ASN A 179 -3.06 12.51 -2.02
CA ASN A 179 -1.68 12.04 -2.01
C ASN A 179 -1.46 10.93 -3.05
N VAL A 180 -0.24 10.83 -3.58
CA VAL A 180 0.20 9.74 -4.47
C VAL A 180 1.43 9.05 -3.87
N PHE A 181 1.33 7.75 -3.67
CA PHE A 181 2.40 6.87 -3.23
C PHE A 181 2.79 5.91 -4.37
N VAL A 182 4.03 5.44 -4.36
CA VAL A 182 4.56 4.58 -5.43
C VAL A 182 5.21 3.32 -4.91
N TRP A 183 4.86 2.17 -5.50
CA TRP A 183 5.41 0.85 -5.18
C TRP A 183 5.70 0.02 -6.44
N THR A 184 6.43 -1.09 -6.41
CA THR A 184 7.52 -1.39 -5.48
C THR A 184 8.78 -0.82 -6.10
N VAL A 185 9.45 0.07 -5.37
CA VAL A 185 10.63 0.79 -5.86
C VAL A 185 11.87 0.22 -5.19
N ASN A 186 12.62 -0.59 -5.92
CA ASN A 186 13.82 -1.27 -5.43
C ASN A 186 15.09 -0.89 -6.23
N ASP A 187 14.98 0.05 -7.18
CA ASP A 187 16.10 0.59 -7.95
C ASP A 187 16.30 2.08 -7.55
N PRO A 188 17.53 2.52 -7.22
CA PRO A 188 17.80 3.90 -6.83
C PRO A 188 17.42 4.91 -7.92
N ASN A 189 17.49 4.55 -9.21
CA ASN A 189 17.04 5.42 -10.29
C ASN A 189 15.51 5.55 -10.31
N GLN A 190 14.77 4.46 -10.04
CA GLN A 190 13.31 4.57 -9.88
C GLN A 190 12.96 5.45 -8.68
N ALA A 191 13.71 5.35 -7.57
CA ALA A 191 13.52 6.21 -6.40
C ALA A 191 13.78 7.69 -6.73
N ARG A 192 14.86 8.02 -7.45
CA ARG A 192 15.11 9.39 -7.93
C ARG A 192 13.97 9.90 -8.78
N GLU A 193 13.44 9.09 -9.67
CA GLU A 193 12.32 9.48 -10.53
C GLU A 193 11.03 9.72 -9.74
N CYS A 194 10.75 8.92 -8.72
CA CYS A 194 9.65 9.20 -7.80
C CYS A 194 9.81 10.57 -7.13
N VAL A 195 11.02 10.91 -6.66
CA VAL A 195 11.33 12.23 -6.08
C VAL A 195 11.10 13.33 -7.12
N ARG A 196 11.56 13.14 -8.37
CA ARG A 196 11.37 14.11 -9.46
C ARG A 196 9.90 14.31 -9.84
N TRP A 197 9.10 13.24 -9.80
CA TRP A 197 7.66 13.32 -10.06
C TRP A 197 6.90 14.01 -8.91
N GLY A 198 7.53 14.18 -7.75
CA GLY A 198 6.95 14.86 -6.60
C GLY A 198 5.92 14.01 -5.86
N VAL A 199 6.03 12.68 -5.88
CA VAL A 199 5.10 11.79 -5.16
C VAL A 199 5.27 11.94 -3.65
N ASP A 200 4.21 11.67 -2.89
CA ASP A 200 4.14 11.91 -1.45
C ASP A 200 4.82 10.80 -0.62
N ALA A 201 4.95 9.60 -1.16
CA ALA A 201 5.70 8.50 -0.53
C ALA A 201 6.20 7.48 -1.56
N VAL A 202 7.30 6.81 -1.21
CA VAL A 202 7.90 5.73 -2.01
C VAL A 202 8.01 4.48 -1.13
N LEU A 203 7.53 3.35 -1.64
CA LEU A 203 7.52 2.07 -0.96
C LEU A 203 8.40 1.06 -1.71
N GLY A 204 9.24 0.35 -0.97
CA GLY A 204 10.16 -0.66 -1.47
C GLY A 204 10.77 -1.48 -0.34
N ASP A 205 11.48 -2.53 -0.71
CA ASP A 205 12.03 -3.50 0.23
C ASP A 205 13.32 -3.01 0.90
N ASP A 206 14.11 -2.17 0.21
CA ASP A 206 15.34 -1.58 0.74
C ASP A 206 15.09 -0.16 1.29
N VAL A 207 14.70 -0.10 2.56
CA VAL A 207 14.41 1.15 3.26
C VAL A 207 15.64 2.07 3.35
N ASN A 208 16.85 1.51 3.51
CA ASN A 208 18.06 2.31 3.63
C ASN A 208 18.40 2.99 2.31
N MET A 209 18.27 2.28 1.19
CA MET A 209 18.43 2.86 -0.15
C MET A 209 17.40 3.97 -0.39
N LEU A 210 16.13 3.73 -0.08
CA LEU A 210 15.08 4.73 -0.25
C LEU A 210 15.34 5.98 0.60
N LEU A 211 15.73 5.81 1.86
CA LEU A 211 16.09 6.93 2.73
C LEU A 211 17.29 7.70 2.19
N ASP A 212 18.33 7.01 1.74
CA ASP A 212 19.53 7.65 1.19
C ASP A 212 19.19 8.51 -0.04
N VAL A 213 18.43 7.97 -1.00
CA VAL A 213 17.99 8.71 -2.19
C VAL A 213 17.07 9.87 -1.81
N CYS A 214 16.03 9.63 -1.02
CA CYS A 214 15.06 10.65 -0.65
C CYS A 214 15.68 11.77 0.20
N CYS A 215 16.65 11.49 1.07
CA CYS A 215 17.34 12.51 1.87
C CYS A 215 18.37 13.30 1.07
N ARG A 216 19.12 12.66 0.16
CA ARG A 216 20.13 13.35 -0.66
C ARG A 216 19.50 14.25 -1.72
N GLU A 217 18.45 13.76 -2.37
CA GLU A 217 17.79 14.44 -3.48
C GLU A 217 16.61 15.31 -3.01
N GLY A 218 16.19 15.18 -1.75
CA GLY A 218 15.00 15.83 -1.20
C GLY A 218 15.24 17.23 -0.64
N LYS A 219 14.78 18.26 -1.36
CA LYS A 219 14.16 19.46 -0.76
C LYS A 219 12.81 19.76 -1.43
N THR A 220 11.77 19.32 -0.71
CA THR A 220 10.37 19.80 -0.52
C THR A 220 9.56 20.46 -1.64
N LYS A 221 8.31 19.96 -1.77
CA LYS A 221 6.98 20.52 -2.13
C LYS A 221 6.78 21.90 -2.83
N ASP A 222 7.77 22.78 -2.94
CA ASP A 222 7.67 24.14 -3.50
C ASP A 222 8.41 24.35 -4.84
N GLY A 223 8.78 23.28 -5.54
CA GLY A 223 9.16 23.37 -6.96
C GLY A 223 10.52 24.01 -7.26
N GLU A 224 11.42 24.12 -6.29
CA GLU A 224 12.83 24.38 -6.60
C GLU A 224 13.43 23.13 -7.27
N LYS A 225 13.96 23.32 -8.49
CA LYS A 225 14.65 22.25 -9.23
C LYS A 225 15.75 21.67 -8.35
N VAL A 226 15.75 20.35 -8.17
CA VAL A 226 16.94 19.62 -7.76
C VAL A 226 18.01 19.88 -8.83
N ALA A 227 18.97 20.74 -8.51
CA ALA A 227 20.09 21.04 -9.39
C ALA A 227 20.96 19.79 -9.51
N GLY A 228 20.97 19.14 -10.68
CA GLY A 228 21.91 18.06 -10.99
C GLY A 228 21.34 16.82 -11.68
N LEU A 229 20.03 16.70 -11.89
CA LEU A 229 19.45 15.56 -12.60
C LEU A 229 19.10 15.97 -14.03
N GLU A 230 19.99 15.66 -14.99
CA GLU A 230 19.71 15.84 -16.42
C GLU A 230 18.51 14.97 -16.83
N ASP A 231 17.59 15.55 -17.61
CA ASP A 231 16.33 14.92 -18.08
C ASP A 231 16.50 13.62 -18.89
N GLY A 232 17.74 13.21 -19.18
CA GLY A 232 18.07 12.21 -20.20
C GLY A 232 18.59 10.86 -19.71
N GLU A 233 19.06 10.71 -18.47
CA GLU A 233 19.81 9.49 -18.11
C GLU A 233 18.93 8.26 -17.83
N TRP A 234 17.73 8.45 -17.27
CA TRP A 234 16.85 7.31 -16.97
C TRP A 234 15.93 6.92 -18.13
N HIS A 235 15.44 7.90 -18.89
CA HIS A 235 14.55 7.72 -20.04
C HIS A 235 15.30 7.27 -21.29
N THR A 236 15.94 6.10 -21.24
CA THR A 236 16.40 5.47 -22.48
C THR A 236 15.20 5.04 -23.33
N MET A 237 15.36 5.03 -24.65
CA MET A 237 14.31 4.54 -25.56
C MET A 237 13.88 3.12 -25.17
N THR A 238 14.83 2.24 -24.81
CA THR A 238 14.58 0.88 -24.37
C THR A 238 13.73 0.78 -23.09
N ARG A 239 14.01 1.60 -22.06
CA ARG A 239 13.20 1.63 -20.83
C ARG A 239 11.80 2.19 -21.09
N SER A 240 11.70 3.21 -21.94
CA SER A 240 10.41 3.78 -22.32
C SER A 240 9.51 2.75 -23.02
N TRP A 241 10.07 1.94 -23.94
CA TRP A 241 9.34 0.84 -24.57
C TRP A 241 8.96 -0.27 -23.59
N TYR A 242 9.86 -0.63 -22.66
CA TYR A 242 9.58 -1.63 -21.63
C TYR A 242 8.38 -1.24 -20.76
N TYR A 243 8.39 -0.04 -20.18
CA TYR A 243 7.30 0.41 -19.31
C TYR A 243 6.01 0.70 -20.09
N TYR A 244 6.10 1.17 -21.34
CA TYR A 244 4.92 1.29 -22.19
C TYR A 244 4.25 -0.07 -22.46
N GLY A 245 5.05 -1.10 -22.76
CA GLY A 245 4.56 -2.46 -22.93
C GLY A 245 3.95 -3.03 -21.65
N LEU A 246 4.64 -2.87 -20.52
CA LEU A 246 4.16 -3.31 -19.21
C LEU A 246 2.86 -2.61 -18.81
N ARG A 247 2.79 -1.28 -18.93
CA ARG A 247 1.56 -0.51 -18.67
C ARG A 247 0.41 -0.96 -19.57
N SER A 248 0.67 -1.14 -20.86
CA SER A 248 -0.35 -1.62 -21.81
C SER A 248 -0.89 -3.01 -21.44
N PHE A 249 -0.01 -3.91 -20.96
CA PHE A 249 -0.40 -5.22 -20.45
C PHE A 249 -1.24 -5.10 -19.18
N LEU A 250 -0.79 -4.32 -18.19
CA LEU A 250 -1.51 -4.09 -16.93
C LEU A 250 -2.88 -3.46 -17.15
N GLU A 251 -2.99 -2.48 -18.04
CA GLU A 251 -4.27 -1.87 -18.45
C GLU A 251 -5.22 -2.92 -19.03
N ARG A 252 -4.76 -3.79 -19.93
CA ARG A 252 -5.60 -4.87 -20.50
C ARG A 252 -6.09 -5.87 -19.46
N VAL A 253 -5.22 -6.29 -18.54
CA VAL A 253 -5.58 -7.24 -17.46
C VAL A 253 -6.54 -6.61 -16.45
N SER A 254 -6.42 -5.29 -16.23
CA SER A 254 -7.22 -4.57 -15.24
C SER A 254 -8.60 -4.15 -15.74
N LYS A 255 -8.77 -3.89 -17.04
CA LYS A 255 -10.05 -3.49 -17.64
C LYS A 255 -11.15 -4.52 -17.41
N SER A 256 -10.82 -5.81 -17.56
CA SER A 256 -11.74 -6.91 -17.25
C SER A 256 -12.16 -6.93 -15.77
N ARG A 257 -11.32 -6.45 -14.86
CA ARG A 257 -11.55 -6.42 -13.41
C ARG A 257 -12.39 -5.24 -12.94
N PHE A 258 -12.39 -4.15 -13.69
CA PHE A 258 -13.15 -2.94 -13.35
C PHE A 258 -14.38 -2.70 -14.23
N GLY A 259 -14.58 -3.51 -15.28
CA GLY A 259 -15.74 -3.38 -16.18
C GLY A 259 -15.69 -2.12 -17.05
N VAL A 260 -14.49 -1.62 -17.38
CA VAL A 260 -14.20 -0.42 -18.19
C VAL A 260 -13.22 -0.73 -19.31
#